data_AF-A0AAU2NA40-F1
#
_entry.id   AF-A0AAU2NA40-F1
#
_cell.length_a   1.000
_cell.length_b   1.000
_cell.length_c   1.000
_cell.angle_alpha   90.00
_cell.angle_beta   90.00
_cell.angle_gamma   90.00
#
_symmetry.space_group_name_H-M   'P 1'
#
loop_
_entity.id
_entity.type
_entity.pdbx_description
1 polymer ?
#
loop_
_entity_poly.entity_id
_entity_poly.type
_entity_poly.pdbx_seq_one_letter_code
_entity_poly.pdbx_strand_id
1 'polypeptide(L)'
;MNEDAFWQLIEDCRPTEPDPDADLLADTLTERLARSPLPLVTGFAERLSWALYRLDRKEYGHDLGADAFLYTRAAVVAAGRTAFDSVLKDPAAFTPYATDLVWAESLLYTPDRAYRRITGQEWDRNTRYSYESYSNTGGWTD
;
A
#
# COMPACT_ATOMS: atom_id res chain seq x y z
N MET A 1 -0.41 10.96 9.84
CA MET A 1 0.52 10.21 10.73
C MET A 1 1.96 10.35 10.22
N ASN A 2 2.98 10.06 11.04
CA ASN A 2 4.37 9.99 10.58
C ASN A 2 4.68 8.61 9.96
N GLU A 3 5.87 8.45 9.37
CA GLU A 3 6.26 7.22 8.67
C GLU A 3 6.45 6.04 9.62
N ASP A 4 7.10 6.25 10.78
CA ASP A 4 7.30 5.18 11.75
C ASP A 4 5.97 4.60 12.27
N ALA A 5 4.99 5.46 12.56
CA ALA A 5 3.67 5.03 12.99
C ALA A 5 2.91 4.27 11.89
N PHE A 6 3.14 4.59 10.62
CA PHE A 6 2.52 3.88 9.50
C PHE A 6 3.04 2.45 9.40
N TRP A 7 4.35 2.29 9.42
CA TRP A 7 4.98 0.97 9.39
C TRP A 7 4.67 0.16 10.65
N GLN A 8 4.69 0.79 11.83
CA GLN A 8 4.31 0.13 13.07
C GLN A 8 2.87 -0.39 13.02
N LEU A 9 1.94 0.35 12.43
CA LEU A 9 0.56 -0.10 12.30
C LEU A 9 0.43 -1.32 11.37
N ILE A 10 1.20 -1.37 10.28
CA ILE A 10 1.26 -2.55 9.40
C ILE A 10 1.80 -3.76 10.18
N GLU A 11 2.88 -3.59 10.94
CA GLU A 11 3.47 -4.69 11.72
C GLU A 11 2.56 -5.15 12.87
N ASP A 12 1.92 -4.22 13.59
CA ASP A 12 0.97 -4.53 14.68
C ASP A 12 -0.25 -5.31 14.18
N CYS A 13 -0.62 -5.14 12.91
CA CYS A 13 -1.75 -5.83 12.28
C CYS A 13 -1.33 -7.06 11.47
N ARG A 14 -0.04 -7.42 11.45
CA ARG A 14 0.46 -8.54 10.67
C ARG A 14 -0.10 -9.87 11.22
N PRO A 15 -0.70 -10.72 10.37
CA PRO A 15 -1.17 -12.04 10.79
C PRO A 15 0.02 -12.95 11.13
N THR A 16 -0.22 -13.92 12.02
CA THR A 16 0.77 -14.97 12.33
C THR A 16 0.78 -16.10 11.31
N GLU A 17 -0.32 -16.26 10.58
CA GLU A 17 -0.44 -17.24 9.49
C GLU A 17 0.00 -16.65 8.14
N PRO A 18 0.37 -17.48 7.16
CA PRO A 18 0.72 -17.00 5.82
C PRO A 18 -0.42 -16.22 5.18
N ASP A 19 -0.10 -15.05 4.64
CA ASP A 19 -1.05 -14.12 4.02
C ASP A 19 -0.44 -13.52 2.74
N PRO A 20 -0.27 -14.34 1.68
CA PRO A 20 0.48 -13.93 0.48
C PRO A 20 -0.11 -12.67 -0.15
N ASP A 21 -1.43 -12.62 -0.34
CA ASP A 21 -2.12 -11.48 -0.96
C ASP A 21 -2.55 -10.41 0.06
N ALA A 22 -2.04 -10.47 1.30
CA ALA A 22 -2.28 -9.50 2.35
C ALA A 22 -3.77 -9.24 2.71
N ASP A 23 -4.65 -10.21 2.47
CA ASP A 23 -6.08 -10.08 2.74
C ASP A 23 -6.37 -10.03 4.25
N LEU A 24 -5.72 -10.89 5.03
CA LEU A 24 -5.89 -10.92 6.49
C LEU A 24 -5.32 -9.66 7.14
N LEU A 25 -4.16 -9.20 6.65
CA LEU A 25 -3.58 -7.92 7.04
C LEU A 25 -4.53 -6.77 6.71
N ALA A 26 -5.09 -6.73 5.50
CA ALA A 26 -5.99 -5.67 5.07
C ALA A 26 -7.26 -5.61 5.93
N ASP A 27 -7.85 -6.75 6.25
CA ASP A 27 -9.02 -6.84 7.12
C ASP A 27 -8.70 -6.37 8.55
N THR A 28 -7.57 -6.82 9.10
CA THR A 28 -7.10 -6.41 10.44
C THR A 28 -6.81 -4.91 10.51
N LEU A 29 -6.16 -4.34 9.50
CA LEU A 29 -5.93 -2.90 9.36
C LEU A 29 -7.25 -2.14 9.27
N THR A 30 -8.19 -2.61 8.45
CA THR A 30 -9.51 -2.00 8.29
C THR A 30 -10.24 -1.95 9.62
N GLU A 31 -10.23 -3.03 10.38
CA GLU A 31 -10.81 -3.10 11.71
C GLU A 31 -10.16 -2.16 12.72
N ARG A 32 -8.83 -2.12 12.73
CA ARG A 32 -8.06 -1.24 13.63
C ARG A 32 -8.32 0.24 13.31
N LEU A 33 -8.33 0.59 12.03
CA LEU A 33 -8.60 1.94 11.54
C LEU A 33 -10.05 2.36 11.81
N ALA A 34 -11.03 1.48 11.61
CA ALA A 34 -12.45 1.77 11.84
C ALA A 34 -12.79 2.04 13.33
N ARG A 35 -11.95 1.57 14.26
CA ARG A 35 -12.06 1.86 15.71
C ARG A 35 -11.20 3.06 16.15
N SER A 36 -10.58 3.75 15.20
CA SER A 36 -9.66 4.86 15.45
C SER A 36 -10.26 6.22 15.04
N PRO A 37 -9.70 7.35 15.52
CA PRO A 37 -10.12 8.67 15.06
C PRO A 37 -9.89 8.86 13.55
N LEU A 38 -10.79 9.58 12.87
CA LEU A 38 -10.69 9.87 11.43
C LEU A 38 -9.32 10.43 10.97
N PRO A 39 -8.63 11.31 11.71
CA PRO A 39 -7.30 11.77 11.33
C PRO A 39 -6.25 10.66 11.22
N LEU A 40 -6.43 9.54 11.92
CA LEU A 40 -5.57 8.36 11.76
C LEU A 40 -5.85 7.67 10.42
N VAL A 41 -7.12 7.52 10.04
CA VAL A 41 -7.54 6.89 8.77
C VAL A 41 -7.03 7.68 7.57
N THR A 42 -7.28 8.99 7.54
CA THR A 42 -6.79 9.85 6.46
C THR A 42 -5.26 9.93 6.46
N GLY A 43 -4.64 9.96 7.64
CA GLY A 43 -3.19 9.90 7.79
C GLY A 43 -2.57 8.60 7.26
N PHE A 44 -3.24 7.46 7.43
CA PHE A 44 -2.82 6.18 6.89
C PHE A 44 -2.94 6.16 5.37
N ALA A 45 -4.06 6.62 4.83
CA ALA A 45 -4.28 6.75 3.39
C ALA A 45 -3.18 7.58 2.72
N GLU A 46 -2.81 8.73 3.30
CA GLU A 46 -1.72 9.58 2.80
C GLU A 46 -0.36 8.85 2.78
N ARG A 47 -0.06 8.05 3.81
CA ARG A 47 1.20 7.31 3.89
C ARG A 47 1.23 6.11 2.95
N LEU A 48 0.13 5.39 2.83
CA LEU A 48 -0.03 4.32 1.86
C LEU A 48 0.13 4.86 0.43
N SER A 49 -0.58 5.93 0.09
CA SER A 49 -0.48 6.57 -1.22
C SER A 49 0.95 7.05 -1.51
N TRP A 50 1.62 7.64 -0.52
CA TRP A 50 3.02 8.07 -0.66
C TRP A 50 3.99 6.90 -0.88
N ALA A 51 3.83 5.79 -0.14
CA ALA A 51 4.67 4.61 -0.33
C ALA A 51 4.49 4.02 -1.73
N LEU A 52 3.24 3.85 -2.17
CA LEU A 52 2.93 3.35 -3.52
C LEU A 52 3.47 4.27 -4.61
N TYR A 53 3.31 5.59 -4.46
CA TYR A 53 3.85 6.59 -5.38
C TYR A 53 5.39 6.51 -5.48
N ARG A 54 6.11 6.30 -4.38
CA ARG A 54 7.58 6.14 -4.40
C ARG A 54 8.02 4.89 -5.15
N LEU A 55 7.20 3.85 -5.13
CA LEU A 55 7.42 2.60 -5.89
C LEU A 55 6.89 2.70 -7.32
N ASP A 56 6.20 3.77 -7.72
CA ASP A 56 5.71 3.92 -9.09
C ASP A 56 6.87 4.35 -10.00
N ARG A 57 7.62 3.36 -10.50
CA ARG A 57 8.84 3.55 -11.29
C ARG A 57 8.94 2.55 -12.44
N LYS A 58 9.55 3.00 -13.53
CA LYS A 58 9.72 2.22 -14.76
C LYS A 58 10.51 0.94 -14.54
N GLU A 59 11.59 0.97 -13.74
CA GLU A 59 12.42 -0.22 -13.49
C GLU A 59 11.67 -1.38 -12.81
N TYR A 60 10.50 -1.13 -12.22
CA TYR A 60 9.67 -2.15 -11.59
C TYR A 60 8.46 -2.55 -12.46
N GLY A 61 7.85 -1.57 -13.13
CA GLY A 61 6.54 -1.74 -13.76
C GLY A 61 6.55 -1.91 -15.27
N HIS A 62 7.68 -1.76 -15.97
CA HIS A 62 7.69 -1.68 -17.44
C HIS A 62 7.08 -2.89 -18.16
N ASP A 63 7.16 -4.09 -17.56
CA ASP A 63 6.62 -5.33 -18.12
C ASP A 63 5.27 -5.74 -17.49
N LEU A 64 4.70 -4.91 -16.61
CA LEU A 64 3.46 -5.20 -15.90
C LEU A 64 2.30 -4.35 -16.41
N GLY A 65 1.09 -4.93 -16.44
CA GLY A 65 -0.13 -4.15 -16.64
C GLY A 65 -0.36 -3.17 -15.48
N ALA A 66 -1.13 -2.10 -15.72
CA ALA A 66 -1.36 -1.03 -14.74
C ALA A 66 -1.84 -1.55 -13.37
N ASP A 67 -2.85 -2.42 -13.37
CA ASP A 67 -3.45 -2.97 -12.15
C ASP A 67 -2.50 -3.95 -11.47
N ALA A 68 -1.90 -4.87 -12.23
CA ALA A 68 -0.91 -5.80 -11.70
C ALA A 68 0.24 -5.05 -11.03
N PHE A 69 0.75 -3.99 -11.66
CA PHE A 69 1.80 -3.17 -11.07
C PHE A 69 1.36 -2.47 -9.79
N LEU A 70 0.13 -1.95 -9.73
CA LEU A 70 -0.41 -1.36 -8.52
C LEU A 70 -0.50 -2.38 -7.38
N TYR A 71 -1.01 -3.58 -7.64
CA TYR A 71 -1.22 -4.60 -6.62
C TYR A 71 0.11 -5.21 -6.15
N THR A 72 1.07 -5.37 -7.05
CA THR A 72 2.44 -5.79 -6.68
C THR A 72 3.13 -4.73 -5.82
N ARG A 73 2.99 -3.43 -6.11
CA ARG A 73 3.51 -2.37 -5.22
C ARG A 73 2.83 -2.41 -3.85
N ALA A 74 1.53 -2.69 -3.79
CA ALA A 74 0.84 -2.89 -2.52
C ALA A 74 1.38 -4.09 -1.74
N ALA A 75 1.76 -5.18 -2.43
CA ALA A 75 2.35 -6.35 -1.80
C ALA A 75 3.71 -6.04 -1.15
N VAL A 76 4.53 -5.21 -1.80
CA VAL A 76 5.78 -4.71 -1.20
C VAL A 76 5.51 -3.91 0.07
N VAL A 77 4.48 -3.05 0.08
CA VAL A 77 4.08 -2.30 1.28
C VAL A 77 3.55 -3.23 2.38
N ALA A 78 2.73 -4.23 2.02
CA ALA A 78 2.23 -5.24 2.96
C ALA A 78 3.34 -6.07 3.60
N ALA A 79 4.42 -6.35 2.85
CA ALA A 79 5.62 -7.02 3.37
C ALA A 79 6.41 -6.17 4.37
N GLY A 80 6.06 -4.89 4.54
CA GLY A 80 6.55 -4.02 5.60
C GLY A 80 7.77 -3.20 5.21
N ARG A 81 8.26 -2.43 6.19
CA ARG A 81 9.28 -1.39 5.97
C ARG A 81 10.58 -1.94 5.36
N THR A 82 11.04 -3.09 5.85
CA THR A 82 12.30 -3.68 5.39
C THR A 82 12.24 -4.06 3.91
N ALA A 83 11.12 -4.64 3.46
CA ALA A 83 10.91 -4.99 2.06
C ALA A 83 10.84 -3.74 1.19
N PHE A 84 10.04 -2.76 1.61
CA PHE A 84 9.92 -1.47 0.95
C PHE A 84 11.28 -0.76 0.76
N ASP A 85 12.07 -0.64 1.83
CA ASP A 85 13.38 -0.01 1.78
C ASP A 85 14.38 -0.81 0.93
N SER A 86 14.27 -2.15 0.92
CA SER A 86 15.10 -3.02 0.08
C SER A 86 14.81 -2.83 -1.40
N VAL A 87 13.53 -2.77 -1.80
CA VAL A 87 13.12 -2.50 -3.18
C VAL A 87 13.58 -1.12 -3.64
N LEU A 88 13.44 -0.09 -2.79
CA LEU A 88 13.90 1.26 -3.14
C LEU A 88 15.42 1.35 -3.32
N LYS A 89 16.18 0.47 -2.66
CA LYS A 89 17.64 0.42 -2.75
C LYS A 89 18.12 -0.43 -3.92
N ASP A 90 17.45 -1.54 -4.18
CA ASP A 90 17.81 -2.50 -5.22
C ASP A 90 16.54 -2.98 -5.96
N PRO A 91 16.35 -2.58 -7.23
CA PRO A 91 15.21 -3.01 -8.04
C PRO A 91 15.04 -4.52 -8.16
N ALA A 92 16.12 -5.31 -8.05
CA ALA A 92 16.04 -6.76 -8.11
C ALA A 92 15.20 -7.36 -6.95
N ALA A 93 15.06 -6.64 -5.84
CA ALA A 93 14.21 -7.06 -4.72
C ALA A 93 12.71 -6.97 -5.05
N PHE A 94 12.31 -6.27 -6.12
CA PHE A 94 10.92 -6.23 -6.59
C PHE A 94 10.53 -7.51 -7.35
N THR A 95 11.50 -8.17 -8.01
CA THR A 95 11.25 -9.29 -8.92
C THR A 95 10.40 -10.41 -8.32
N PRO A 96 10.65 -10.90 -7.08
CA PRO A 96 9.83 -11.97 -6.51
C PRO A 96 8.34 -11.61 -6.43
N TYR A 97 8.01 -10.37 -6.08
CA TYR A 97 6.62 -9.91 -6.00
C TYR A 97 5.93 -9.93 -7.38
N ALA A 98 6.67 -9.57 -8.43
CA ALA A 98 6.16 -9.56 -9.79
C ALA A 98 6.02 -10.97 -10.38
N THR A 99 6.99 -11.86 -10.13
CA THR A 99 7.00 -13.22 -10.71
C THR A 99 6.05 -14.17 -10.02
N ASP A 100 5.91 -14.03 -8.69
CA ASP A 100 5.05 -14.92 -7.89
C ASP A 100 3.59 -14.47 -7.92
N LEU A 101 3.28 -13.39 -8.66
CA LEU A 101 1.95 -12.81 -8.85
C LEU A 101 1.26 -12.46 -7.52
N VAL A 102 2.05 -11.94 -6.57
CA VAL A 102 1.56 -11.55 -5.24
C VAL A 102 0.85 -10.21 -5.35
N TRP A 103 -0.46 -10.18 -5.08
CA TRP A 103 -1.32 -9.04 -5.38
C TRP A 103 -2.11 -8.59 -4.15
N ALA A 104 -1.57 -7.61 -3.42
CA ALA A 104 -2.24 -7.06 -2.24
C ALA A 104 -3.28 -5.98 -2.58
N GLU A 105 -4.23 -6.29 -3.47
CA GLU A 105 -5.29 -5.36 -3.86
C GLU A 105 -6.11 -4.88 -2.65
N SER A 106 -6.49 -5.80 -1.76
CA SER A 106 -7.32 -5.51 -0.58
C SER A 106 -6.74 -4.40 0.31
N LEU A 107 -5.41 -4.27 0.38
CA LEU A 107 -4.73 -3.24 1.15
C LEU A 107 -5.12 -1.82 0.72
N LEU A 108 -5.36 -1.61 -0.57
CA LEU A 108 -5.67 -0.29 -1.16
C LEU A 108 -6.96 0.30 -0.59
N TYR A 109 -7.94 -0.57 -0.33
CA TYR A 109 -9.28 -0.19 0.11
C TYR A 109 -9.41 -0.06 1.63
N THR A 110 -8.37 -0.37 2.40
CA THR A 110 -8.42 -0.36 3.87
C THR A 110 -8.82 1.00 4.47
N PRO A 111 -8.27 2.17 4.07
CA PRO A 111 -8.71 3.43 4.63
C PRO A 111 -10.13 3.81 4.20
N ASP A 112 -10.52 3.53 2.95
CA ASP A 112 -11.85 3.80 2.40
C ASP A 112 -12.94 3.00 3.14
N ARG A 113 -12.70 1.70 3.35
CA ARG A 113 -13.57 0.83 4.14
C ARG A 113 -13.68 1.30 5.59
N ALA A 114 -12.57 1.71 6.20
CA ALA A 114 -12.56 2.24 7.57
C ALA A 114 -13.31 3.57 7.68
N TYR A 115 -13.11 4.49 6.74
CA TYR A 115 -13.82 5.77 6.67
C TYR A 115 -15.33 5.54 6.59
N ARG A 116 -15.77 4.64 5.70
CA ARG A 116 -17.19 4.29 5.56
C ARG A 116 -17.78 3.72 6.84
N ARG A 117 -17.03 2.85 7.55
CA ARG A 117 -17.48 2.30 8.85
C ARG A 117 -17.63 3.37 9.93
N ILE A 118 -16.78 4.40 9.93
CA ILE A 118 -16.83 5.49 10.93
C ILE A 118 -17.93 6.51 10.62
N THR A 119 -18.09 6.87 9.35
CA THR A 119 -18.94 8.01 8.94
C THR A 119 -20.28 7.61 8.35
N GLY A 120 -20.41 6.36 7.90
CA GLY A 120 -21.54 5.89 7.09
C GLY A 120 -21.51 6.37 5.63
N GLN A 121 -20.44 7.03 5.18
CA GLN A 121 -20.35 7.65 3.85
C GLN A 121 -19.20 7.08 3.03
N GLU A 122 -19.36 7.10 1.70
CA GLU A 122 -18.24 6.90 0.79
C GLU A 122 -17.23 8.03 0.94
N TRP A 123 -15.95 7.69 0.83
CA TRP A 123 -14.90 8.70 0.83
C TRP A 123 -14.54 9.08 -0.60
N ASP A 124 -14.65 10.37 -0.94
CA ASP A 124 -13.96 10.94 -2.10
C ASP A 124 -12.48 11.13 -1.73
N ARG A 125 -11.73 10.02 -1.78
CA ARG A 125 -10.35 9.97 -1.29
C ARG A 125 -9.48 10.96 -2.03
N ASN A 126 -9.02 11.97 -1.31
CA ASN A 126 -8.09 12.97 -1.81
C ASN A 126 -6.79 12.92 -0.99
N THR A 127 -5.76 12.30 -1.56
CA THR A 127 -4.41 12.26 -1.01
C THR A 127 -3.45 13.12 -1.83
N ARG A 128 -2.40 13.64 -1.21
CA ARG A 128 -1.44 14.52 -1.89
C ARG A 128 -0.79 13.89 -3.13
N TYR A 129 -0.59 12.58 -3.08
CA TYR A 129 -0.07 11.78 -4.19
C TYR A 129 -1.12 10.76 -4.59
N SER A 130 -1.27 10.50 -5.88
CA SER A 130 -2.07 9.38 -6.36
C SER A 130 -1.30 8.07 -6.12
N TYR A 131 -2.00 7.01 -5.72
CA TYR A 131 -1.39 5.69 -5.64
C TYR A 131 -1.42 4.96 -6.99
N GLU A 132 -2.26 5.42 -7.92
CA GLU A 132 -2.46 4.83 -9.24
C GLU A 132 -1.14 4.71 -10.00
N SER A 133 -1.02 3.64 -10.78
CA SER A 133 0.15 3.39 -11.62
C SER A 133 0.37 4.54 -12.61
N TYR A 134 1.64 4.83 -12.92
CA TYR A 134 2.06 5.90 -13.84
C TYR A 134 1.77 7.34 -13.37
N SER A 135 1.39 7.54 -12.10
CA SER A 135 1.15 8.85 -11.51
C SER A 135 2.44 9.58 -11.09
N ASN A 136 3.49 8.85 -10.72
CA ASN A 136 4.83 9.39 -10.50
C ASN A 136 5.55 9.56 -11.82
N THR A 137 5.15 10.57 -12.60
CA THR A 137 5.71 10.84 -13.93
C THR A 137 7.25 10.93 -13.95
N GLY A 138 7.89 11.39 -12.87
CA GLY A 138 9.35 11.43 -12.74
C GLY A 138 10.00 10.06 -12.50
N GLY A 139 9.25 9.04 -12.06
CA GLY A 139 9.70 7.65 -12.01
C GLY A 139 9.62 6.92 -13.36
N TRP A 140 9.06 7.57 -14.39
CA TRP A 140 8.83 6.97 -15.71
C TRP A 140 9.63 7.63 -16.84
N THR A 141 10.52 8.58 -16.51
CA THR A 141 11.48 9.17 -17.44
C THR A 141 12.66 8.23 -17.71
N ASP A 142 13.21 8.27 -18.92
CA ASP A 142 14.43 7.55 -19.31
C ASP A 142 15.71 8.13 -18.69
#